data_AF-A0A800G7Y6-F1
#
_entry.id   AF-A0A800G7Y6-F1
#
_cell.length_a   1.000
_cell.length_b   1.000
_cell.length_c   1.000
_cell.angle_alpha   90.00
_cell.angle_beta   90.00
_cell.angle_gamma   90.00
#
_symmetry.space_group_name_H-M   'P 1'
#
loop_
_entity.id
_entity.type
_entity.pdbx_description
1 polymer ?
#
loop_
_entity_poly.entity_id
_entity_poly.type
_entity_poly.pdbx_seq_one_letter_code
_entity_poly.pdbx_strand_id
1 'polypeptide(L)'
;MQNQRVLKEGGLIFRFSFVSEKSQKLMIDYRIYYMKSNGKQAPKTFKWADRTVIAGDVGEIPRKQPFKTISTHKHYRGRRKIEIIVNGQAMAESDFECD
;
A
#
# COMPACT_ATOMS: atom_id res chain seq x y z
N MET A 1 -7.61 33.84 11.87
CA MET A 1 -6.66 33.68 10.75
C MET A 1 -6.42 32.18 10.56
N GLN A 2 -6.93 31.60 9.48
CA GLN A 2 -6.88 30.16 9.21
C GLN A 2 -5.48 29.76 8.70
N ASN A 3 -4.76 28.96 9.49
CA ASN A 3 -3.55 28.30 9.02
C ASN A 3 -3.93 27.10 8.14
N GLN A 4 -3.99 27.32 6.83
CA GLN A 4 -4.08 26.25 5.85
C GLN A 4 -2.69 25.63 5.70
N ARG A 5 -2.38 24.62 6.52
CA ARG A 5 -1.14 23.84 6.40
C ARG A 5 -1.25 22.97 5.15
N VAL A 6 -0.47 23.31 4.12
CA VAL A 6 -0.22 22.46 2.96
C VAL A 6 0.51 21.22 3.47
N LEU A 7 -0.10 20.04 3.30
CA LEU A 7 0.51 18.77 3.65
C LEU A 7 1.71 18.51 2.72
N LYS A 8 2.86 18.23 3.33
CA LYS A 8 4.13 17.94 2.64
C LYS A 8 3.94 16.86 1.57
N GLU A 9 4.54 17.07 0.41
CA GLU A 9 4.77 16.00 -0.55
C GLU A 9 5.47 14.82 0.16
N GLY A 10 4.86 13.63 0.07
CA GLY A 10 5.35 12.44 0.75
C GLY A 10 4.94 11.17 0.00
N GLY A 11 5.58 10.06 0.33
CA GLY A 11 5.25 8.75 -0.22
C GLY A 11 5.41 7.66 0.82
N LEU A 12 4.56 6.63 0.74
CA LEU A 12 4.69 5.44 1.56
C LEU A 12 5.79 4.55 0.95
N ILE A 13 6.82 4.24 1.72
CA ILE A 13 7.86 3.28 1.35
C ILE A 13 7.66 2.03 2.20
N PHE A 14 7.61 0.88 1.55
CA PHE A 14 7.40 -0.40 2.21
C PHE A 14 8.05 -1.52 1.40
N ARG A 15 8.21 -2.68 2.04
CA ARG A 15 8.78 -3.88 1.42
C ARG A 15 7.95 -5.09 1.80
N PHE A 16 7.93 -6.08 0.92
CA PHE A 16 7.32 -7.37 1.17
C PHE A 16 8.37 -8.45 1.02
N SER A 17 8.54 -9.23 2.07
CA SER A 17 9.49 -10.33 2.15
C SER A 17 8.71 -11.65 2.24
N PHE A 18 9.12 -12.66 1.49
CA PHE A 18 8.43 -13.93 1.41
C PHE A 18 9.38 -15.11 1.31
N VAL A 19 8.87 -16.28 1.69
CA VAL A 19 9.45 -17.59 1.40
C VAL A 19 8.39 -18.39 0.65
N SER A 20 8.73 -18.96 -0.50
CA SER A 20 7.80 -19.77 -1.28
C SER A 20 7.96 -21.24 -0.94
N GLU A 21 6.89 -21.90 -0.52
CA GLU A 21 6.91 -23.35 -0.25
C GLU A 21 6.73 -24.19 -1.52
N LYS A 22 6.31 -23.58 -2.63
CA LYS A 22 6.05 -24.27 -3.90
C LYS A 22 6.46 -23.44 -5.10
N SER A 23 6.74 -24.11 -6.20
CA SER A 23 6.98 -23.45 -7.49
C SER A 23 5.67 -22.92 -8.05
N GLN A 24 5.60 -21.62 -8.33
CA GLN A 24 4.38 -20.95 -8.80
C GLN A 24 4.67 -19.56 -9.38
N LYS A 25 3.66 -18.99 -10.05
CA LYS A 25 3.62 -17.56 -10.34
C LYS A 25 2.92 -16.82 -9.19
N LEU A 26 3.57 -15.79 -8.67
CA LEU A 26 3.03 -14.83 -7.71
C LEU A 26 2.61 -13.58 -8.46
N MET A 27 1.33 -13.22 -8.39
CA MET A 27 0.81 -11.90 -8.73
C MET A 27 0.65 -11.12 -7.43
N ILE A 28 1.49 -10.12 -7.25
CA ILE A 28 1.58 -9.34 -6.02
C ILE A 28 0.96 -7.98 -6.28
N ASP A 29 -0.03 -7.64 -5.48
CA ASP A 29 -0.72 -6.36 -5.43
C ASP A 29 -0.63 -5.80 -4.01
N TYR A 30 -0.97 -4.52 -3.85
CA TYR A 30 -1.22 -3.95 -2.53
C TYR A 30 -2.46 -3.08 -2.54
N ARG A 31 -3.09 -2.94 -1.39
CA ARG A 31 -4.30 -2.15 -1.19
C ARG A 31 -4.08 -1.14 -0.09
N ILE A 32 -4.39 0.13 -0.36
CA ILE A 32 -4.37 1.18 0.65
C ILE A 32 -5.79 1.59 0.97
N TYR A 33 -6.10 1.70 2.25
CA TYR A 33 -7.39 2.14 2.75
C TYR A 33 -7.37 3.65 2.97
N TYR A 34 -7.93 4.40 2.01
CA TYR A 34 -7.99 5.86 2.03
C TYR A 34 -9.23 6.34 2.80
N MET A 35 -9.07 7.44 3.54
CA MET A 35 -10.18 8.12 4.21
C MET A 35 -11.06 8.86 3.20
N LYS A 36 -12.37 8.62 3.26
CA LYS A 36 -13.40 9.38 2.54
C LYS A 36 -13.82 10.61 3.35
N SER A 37 -14.49 11.56 2.70
CA SER A 37 -15.03 12.76 3.33
C SER A 37 -16.03 12.48 4.46
N ASN A 38 -16.68 11.32 4.45
CA ASN A 38 -17.60 10.86 5.50
C ASN A 38 -16.90 10.11 6.65
N GLY A 39 -15.57 10.16 6.74
CA GLY A 39 -14.80 9.51 7.81
C GLY A 39 -14.65 7.99 7.66
N LYS A 40 -15.25 7.36 6.64
CA LYS A 40 -15.07 5.92 6.39
C LYS A 40 -13.84 5.66 5.52
N GLN A 41 -13.23 4.50 5.68
CA GLN A 41 -12.16 4.05 4.79
C GLN A 41 -12.72 3.42 3.49
N ALA A 42 -11.99 3.55 2.39
CA ALA A 42 -12.25 2.86 1.13
C ALA A 42 -10.95 2.28 0.56
N PRO A 43 -10.96 1.01 0.15
CA PRO A 43 -9.77 0.38 -0.40
C PRO A 43 -9.50 0.87 -1.82
N LYS A 44 -8.22 1.07 -2.15
CA LYS A 44 -7.73 1.21 -3.51
C LYS A 44 -6.58 0.24 -3.72
N THR A 45 -6.77 -0.67 -4.68
CA THR A 45 -5.78 -1.68 -5.05
C THR A 45 -4.85 -1.15 -6.14
N PHE A 46 -3.57 -1.48 -6.03
CA PHE A 46 -2.51 -1.11 -6.95
C PHE A 46 -1.74 -2.37 -7.36
N LYS A 47 -1.40 -2.45 -8.64
CA LYS A 47 -0.49 -3.48 -9.14
C LYS A 47 0.92 -3.26 -8.63
N TRP A 48 1.58 -4.33 -8.21
CA TRP A 48 2.97 -4.25 -7.74
C TRP A 48 3.94 -5.02 -8.63
N ALA A 49 3.84 -6.34 -8.68
CA ALA A 49 4.82 -7.17 -9.37
C ALA A 49 4.27 -8.57 -9.69
N ASP A 50 4.77 -9.15 -10.78
CA ASP A 50 4.63 -10.58 -11.07
C ASP A 50 6.00 -11.25 -10.90
N ARG A 51 6.03 -12.40 -10.22
CA ARG A 51 7.25 -13.20 -10.00
C ARG A 51 6.98 -14.67 -10.20
N THR A 52 7.79 -15.34 -11.01
CA THR A 52 7.86 -16.80 -11.00
C THR A 52 8.90 -17.21 -9.97
N VAL A 53 8.52 -18.10 -9.06
CA VAL A 53 9.36 -18.58 -7.97
C VAL A 53 9.37 -20.11 -7.97
N ILE A 54 10.43 -20.71 -7.44
CA ILE A 54 10.51 -22.15 -7.14
C ILE A 54 10.28 -22.41 -5.64
N ALA A 55 10.06 -23.67 -5.28
CA ALA A 55 9.99 -24.07 -3.87
C ALA A 55 11.32 -23.76 -3.16
N GLY A 56 11.23 -23.18 -1.96
CA GLY A 56 12.37 -22.71 -1.17
C GLY A 56 12.84 -21.29 -1.49
N ASP A 57 12.33 -20.64 -2.54
CA ASP A 57 12.77 -19.29 -2.89
C ASP A 57 12.44 -18.28 -1.79
N VAL A 58 13.43 -17.44 -1.46
CA VAL A 58 13.27 -16.29 -0.58
C VAL A 58 13.41 -15.03 -1.41
N GLY A 59 12.52 -14.05 -1.20
CA GLY A 59 12.56 -12.79 -1.92
C GLY A 59 12.16 -11.61 -1.07
N GLU A 60 12.64 -10.43 -1.47
CA GLU A 60 12.18 -9.13 -0.97
C GLU A 60 11.85 -8.24 -2.17
N ILE A 61 10.72 -7.56 -2.11
CA ILE A 61 10.30 -6.61 -3.14
C ILE A 61 10.04 -5.26 -2.47
N PRO A 62 10.76 -4.19 -2.85
CA PRO A 62 10.48 -2.84 -2.36
C PRO A 62 9.42 -2.11 -3.18
N ARG A 63 8.74 -1.15 -2.54
CA ARG A 63 7.77 -0.25 -3.19
C ARG A 63 7.84 1.15 -2.60
N LYS A 64 7.65 2.13 -3.48
CA LYS A 64 7.35 3.51 -3.13
C LYS A 64 6.01 3.90 -3.78
N GLN A 65 5.01 4.19 -2.96
CA GLN A 65 3.73 4.75 -3.39
C GLN A 65 3.75 6.26 -3.15
N PRO A 66 3.83 7.09 -4.20
CA PRO A 66 3.73 8.54 -4.03
C PRO A 66 2.29 8.93 -3.65
N PHE A 67 2.16 9.84 -2.69
CA PHE A 67 0.91 10.56 -2.44
C PHE A 67 1.03 11.93 -3.11
N LYS A 68 0.82 11.96 -4.43
CA LYS A 68 0.77 13.23 -5.15
C LYS A 68 -0.50 13.98 -4.74
N THR A 69 -0.37 15.23 -4.33
CA THR A 69 -1.50 16.13 -4.14
C THR A 69 -2.06 16.46 -5.52
N ILE A 70 -3.11 15.74 -5.93
CA ILE A 70 -3.93 16.16 -7.06
C ILE A 70 -4.95 17.11 -6.45
N SER A 71 -5.02 18.35 -6.93
CA SER A 71 -5.71 19.51 -6.34
C SER A 71 -7.19 19.30 -5.96
N THR A 72 -7.79 18.18 -6.33
CA THR A 72 -9.20 17.85 -6.11
C THR A 72 -9.47 16.95 -4.90
N HIS A 73 -8.45 16.35 -4.26
CA HIS A 73 -8.64 15.45 -3.11
C HIS A 73 -7.97 15.97 -1.84
N LYS A 74 -8.76 16.26 -0.80
CA LYS A 74 -8.25 16.55 0.55
C LYS A 74 -7.66 15.28 1.14
N HIS A 75 -6.38 15.31 1.53
CA HIS A 75 -5.80 14.25 2.34
C HIS A 75 -6.21 14.46 3.80
N TYR A 76 -6.97 13.52 4.34
CA TYR A 76 -7.36 13.53 5.75
C TYR A 76 -6.28 12.86 6.60
N ARG A 77 -5.93 13.52 7.71
CA ARG A 77 -5.06 12.97 8.73
C ARG A 77 -5.66 11.71 9.36
N GLY A 78 -4.81 10.85 9.89
CA GLY A 78 -5.21 9.71 10.71
C GLY A 78 -4.66 8.37 10.23
N ARG A 79 -4.99 7.32 11.00
CA ARG A 79 -4.58 5.93 10.78
C ARG A 79 -5.20 5.38 9.49
N ARG A 80 -4.36 4.80 8.66
CA ARG A 80 -4.71 4.12 7.41
C ARG A 80 -4.10 2.73 7.44
N LYS A 81 -4.72 1.82 6.70
CA LYS A 81 -4.25 0.45 6.55
C LYS A 81 -3.65 0.23 5.17
N ILE A 82 -2.61 -0.60 5.09
CA ILE A 82 -2.14 -1.23 3.87
C ILE A 82 -2.25 -2.75 4.00
N GLU A 83 -2.66 -3.41 2.92
CA GLU A 83 -2.67 -4.86 2.78
C GLU A 83 -1.81 -5.28 1.57
N ILE A 84 -1.01 -6.33 1.74
CA ILE A 84 -0.34 -7.02 0.65
C ILE A 84 -1.21 -8.20 0.20
N ILE A 85 -1.44 -8.27 -1.10
CA ILE A 85 -2.30 -9.27 -1.72
C ILE A 85 -1.44 -10.10 -2.66
N VAL A 86 -1.45 -11.42 -2.49
CA VAL A 86 -0.73 -12.35 -3.37
C VAL A 86 -1.73 -13.32 -3.96
N ASN A 87 -1.77 -13.41 -5.29
CA ASN A 87 -2.70 -14.27 -6.03
C ASN A 87 -4.18 -14.05 -5.62
N GLY A 88 -4.54 -12.80 -5.29
CA GLY A 88 -5.90 -12.42 -4.87
C GLY A 88 -6.21 -12.58 -3.38
N GLN A 89 -5.30 -13.16 -2.58
CA GLN A 89 -5.48 -13.37 -1.14
C GLN A 89 -4.68 -12.35 -0.33
N ALA A 90 -5.26 -11.80 0.74
CA ALA A 90 -4.54 -10.94 1.69
C ALA A 90 -3.56 -11.78 2.50
N MET A 91 -2.27 -11.43 2.44
CA MET A 91 -1.18 -12.18 3.07
C MET A 91 -0.50 -11.43 4.22
N ALA A 92 -0.54 -10.10 4.19
CA ALA A 92 0.04 -9.26 5.23
C ALA A 92 -0.70 -7.93 5.30
N GLU A 93 -0.66 -7.30 6.47
CA GLU A 93 -1.23 -5.98 6.68
C GLU A 93 -0.42 -5.17 7.68
N SER A 94 -0.53 -3.85 7.55
CA SER A 94 0.09 -2.91 8.47
C SER A 94 -0.70 -1.61 8.49
N ASP A 95 -0.64 -0.91 9.62
CA ASP A 95 -1.20 0.42 9.74
C ASP A 95 -0.11 1.48 9.70
N PHE A 96 -0.46 2.63 9.15
CA PHE A 96 0.41 3.80 9.08
C PHE A 96 -0.41 5.08 9.28
N GLU A 97 0.24 6.12 9.80
CA GLU A 97 -0.39 7.43 9.98
C GLU A 97 0.01 8.37 8.84
N CYS A 98 -0.94 9.19 8.40
CA CYS A 98 -0.64 10.38 7.60
C CYS A 98 -0.86 11.63 8.45
N ASP A 99 0.22 12.37 8.65
CA ASP A 99 0.22 13.72 9.23
C ASP A 99 -0.33 14.79 8.30
#